data_AF-A0A0Q8QXS2-F1
#
_entry.id   AF-A0A0Q8QXS2-F1
#
_cell.length_a   1.000
_cell.length_b   1.000
_cell.length_c   1.000
_cell.angle_alpha   90.00
_cell.angle_beta   90.00
_cell.angle_gamma   90.00
#
_symmetry.space_group_name_H-M   'P 1'
#
loop_
_entity.id
_entity.type
_entity.pdbx_description
1 polymer ?
#
loop_
_entity_poly.entity_id
_entity_poly.type
_entity_poly.pdbx_seq_one_letter_code
_entity_poly.pdbx_strand_id
1 'polypeptide(L)'
;MILVNVLLFVAIASGILLLMISAEDSGLERGLKMREAARAQAIARGGEVSAVVALRRDAAVAPDNDNRSEPWGALAERGAPIEGGSFDLAIADAQGRFNVNAVMQPDPVAAEALGRIAAAVGMTPEQTVRAVAAIRAAGPLTDIRPLGALGLAPAQVARLSGLLTALPYDSKINLNAASEDLLGIMTGDPMAARRIVALRDRQGYVTAADLASIDVAMPQGTGLTSNLFWVRTRVRIGDTSQQITSLIARKDDGMGGKAAAVVGRWMGASAPVQAPALP
;
A
#
# COMPACT_ATOMS: atom_id res chain seq x y z
N MET A 1 -40.21 22.27 57.64
CA MET A 1 -38.77 21.97 57.78
C MET A 1 -38.46 20.50 57.47
N ILE A 2 -39.11 19.52 58.12
CA ILE A 2 -38.84 18.08 57.90
C ILE A 2 -39.12 17.62 56.45
N LEU A 3 -40.27 17.99 55.87
CA LEU A 3 -40.65 17.58 54.51
C LEU A 3 -39.67 18.09 53.43
N VAL A 4 -39.20 19.33 53.57
CA VAL A 4 -38.24 19.95 52.63
C VAL A 4 -36.91 19.21 52.65
N ASN A 5 -36.42 18.85 53.85
CA ASN A 5 -35.20 18.07 53.98
C ASN A 5 -35.35 16.66 53.38
N VAL A 6 -36.47 15.98 53.62
CA VAL A 6 -36.72 14.64 53.05
C VAL A 6 -36.77 14.69 51.52
N LEU A 7 -37.47 15.66 50.94
CA LEU A 7 -37.54 15.84 49.49
C LEU A 7 -36.18 16.17 48.89
N LEU A 8 -35.37 16.98 49.60
CA LEU A 8 -34.00 17.28 49.17
C LEU A 8 -33.12 16.02 49.16
N PHE A 9 -33.18 15.19 50.21
CA PHE A 9 -32.44 13.93 50.24
C PHE A 9 -32.87 12.97 49.13
N VAL A 10 -34.17 12.84 48.86
CA VAL A 10 -34.68 11.99 47.77
C VAL A 10 -34.25 12.52 46.40
N ALA A 11 -34.30 13.84 46.19
CA ALA A 11 -33.85 14.46 44.94
C ALA A 11 -32.36 14.26 44.70
N ILE A 12 -31.53 14.43 45.74
CA ILE A 12 -30.08 14.19 45.67
C ILE A 12 -29.80 12.70 45.41
N ALA A 13 -30.44 11.80 46.16
CA ALA A 13 -30.25 10.36 45.99
C ALA A 13 -30.66 9.88 44.59
N SER A 14 -31.80 10.38 44.07
CA SER A 14 -32.25 10.07 42.70
C SER A 14 -31.30 10.63 41.64
N GLY A 15 -30.77 11.84 41.86
CA GLY A 15 -29.76 12.44 40.99
C GLY A 15 -28.45 11.64 40.96
N ILE A 16 -27.97 11.19 42.12
CA ILE A 16 -26.77 10.35 42.23
C ILE A 16 -27.00 9.00 41.55
N LEU A 17 -28.15 8.35 41.77
CA LEU A 17 -28.48 7.07 41.14
C LEU A 17 -28.50 7.19 39.60
N LEU A 18 -29.11 8.26 39.07
CA LEU A 18 -29.13 8.52 37.63
C LEU A 18 -27.73 8.71 37.04
N LEU A 19 -26.86 9.44 37.76
CA LEU A 19 -25.46 9.62 37.36
C LEU A 19 -24.68 8.30 37.39
N MET A 20 -24.90 7.45 38.40
CA MET A 20 -24.26 6.14 38.50
C MET A 20 -24.64 5.23 37.33
N ILE A 21 -25.94 5.09 37.05
CA ILE A 21 -26.45 4.27 35.95
C ILE A 21 -25.89 4.76 34.60
N SER A 22 -25.94 6.08 34.36
CA SER A 22 -25.44 6.66 33.12
C SER A 22 -23.93 6.45 32.93
N ALA A 23 -23.16 6.51 34.02
CA ALA A 23 -21.71 6.25 34.00
C ALA A 23 -21.39 4.76 33.77
N GLU A 24 -22.18 3.85 34.35
CA GLU A 24 -22.06 2.40 34.15
C GLU A 24 -22.36 2.00 32.71
N ASP A 25 -23.47 2.48 32.13
CA ASP A 25 -23.83 2.21 30.73
C ASP A 25 -22.72 2.69 29.77
N SER A 26 -22.21 3.91 30.00
CA SER A 26 -21.07 4.46 29.25
C SER A 26 -19.78 3.65 29.44
N GLY A 27 -19.59 3.04 30.61
CA GLY A 27 -18.45 2.16 30.90
C GLY A 27 -18.54 0.84 30.13
N LEU A 28 -19.71 0.21 30.15
CA LEU A 28 -20.00 -1.04 29.45
C LEU A 28 -19.86 -0.87 27.93
N GLU A 29 -20.45 0.17 27.34
CA GLU A 29 -20.31 0.44 25.91
C GLU A 29 -18.86 0.62 25.48
N ARG A 30 -18.07 1.37 26.26
CA ARG A 30 -16.63 1.54 25.99
C ARG A 30 -15.89 0.22 26.10
N GLY A 31 -16.21 -0.60 27.10
CA GLY A 31 -15.64 -1.94 27.27
C GLY A 31 -15.93 -2.85 26.08
N LEU A 32 -17.18 -2.85 25.60
CA LEU A 32 -17.60 -3.62 24.42
C LEU A 32 -16.85 -3.16 23.16
N LYS A 33 -16.83 -1.84 22.88
CA LYS A 33 -16.09 -1.28 21.73
C LYS A 33 -14.59 -1.58 21.78
N MET A 34 -13.98 -1.51 22.97
CA MET A 34 -12.56 -1.85 23.17
C MET A 34 -12.29 -3.32 22.82
N ARG A 35 -13.18 -4.23 23.25
CA ARG A 35 -13.08 -5.67 22.94
C ARG A 35 -13.27 -5.95 21.44
N GLU A 36 -14.26 -5.32 20.82
CA GLU A 36 -14.50 -5.42 19.37
C GLU A 36 -13.30 -4.89 18.57
N ALA A 37 -12.73 -3.76 18.99
CA ALA A 37 -11.55 -3.18 18.36
C ALA A 37 -10.34 -4.12 18.46
N ALA A 38 -10.09 -4.69 19.64
CA ALA A 38 -9.01 -5.67 19.83
C ALA A 38 -9.21 -6.92 18.97
N ARG A 39 -10.45 -7.43 18.88
CA ARG A 39 -10.81 -8.57 18.03
C ARG A 39 -10.61 -8.24 16.55
N ALA A 40 -11.14 -7.12 16.08
CA ALA A 40 -11.01 -6.67 14.69
C ALA A 40 -9.53 -6.46 14.31
N GLN A 41 -8.72 -5.90 15.22
CA GLN A 41 -7.29 -5.73 15.00
C GLN A 41 -6.54 -7.08 14.93
N ALA A 42 -6.91 -8.06 15.77
CA ALA A 42 -6.31 -9.40 15.71
C ALA A 42 -6.62 -10.09 14.37
N ILE A 43 -7.85 -10.00 13.88
CA ILE A 43 -8.25 -10.54 12.58
C ILE A 43 -7.53 -9.81 11.43
N ALA A 44 -7.42 -8.48 11.49
CA ALA A 44 -6.68 -7.70 10.49
C ALA A 44 -5.20 -8.13 10.42
N ARG A 45 -4.55 -8.35 11.58
CA ARG A 45 -3.19 -8.92 11.63
C ARG A 45 -3.11 -10.33 11.06
N GLY A 46 -4.16 -11.14 11.21
CA GLY A 46 -4.25 -12.46 10.58
C GLY A 46 -4.14 -12.39 9.05
N GLY A 47 -4.76 -11.39 8.43
CA GLY A 47 -4.62 -11.13 6.99
C GLY A 47 -3.19 -10.75 6.58
N GLU A 48 -2.52 -9.89 7.36
CA GLU A 48 -1.11 -9.55 7.16
C GLU A 48 -0.20 -10.79 7.24
N VAL A 49 -0.38 -11.62 8.28
CA VAL A 49 0.40 -12.86 8.45
C VAL A 49 0.15 -13.84 7.30
N SER A 50 -1.09 -13.94 6.83
CA SER A 50 -1.43 -14.79 5.68
C SER A 50 -0.67 -14.34 4.42
N ALA A 51 -0.60 -13.03 4.18
CA ALA A 51 0.18 -12.48 3.07
C ALA A 51 1.69 -12.72 3.23
N VAL A 52 2.24 -12.57 4.44
CA VAL A 52 3.66 -12.91 4.72
C VAL A 52 3.96 -14.37 4.36
N VAL A 53 3.10 -15.31 4.78
CA VAL A 53 3.29 -16.74 4.50
C VAL A 53 3.17 -17.03 3.01
N ALA A 54 2.19 -16.44 2.32
CA ALA A 54 2.01 -16.61 0.89
C ALA A 54 3.21 -16.08 0.09
N LEU A 55 3.66 -14.86 0.37
CA LEU A 55 4.80 -14.23 -0.30
C LEU A 55 6.12 -14.96 -0.03
N ARG A 56 6.30 -15.51 1.19
CA ARG A 56 7.47 -16.35 1.49
C ARG A 56 7.47 -17.63 0.65
N ARG A 57 6.31 -18.29 0.53
CA ARG A 57 6.16 -19.49 -0.30
C ARG A 57 6.41 -19.18 -1.76
N ASP A 58 5.84 -18.08 -2.23
CA ASP A 58 5.95 -17.60 -3.60
C ASP A 58 7.41 -17.38 -4.02
N ALA A 59 8.21 -16.68 -3.20
CA ALA A 59 9.64 -16.49 -3.46
C ALA A 59 10.44 -17.79 -3.56
N ALA A 60 9.95 -18.90 -2.98
CA ALA A 60 10.61 -20.21 -3.06
C ALA A 60 10.14 -21.03 -4.27
N VAL A 61 8.91 -20.82 -4.75
CA VAL A 61 8.27 -21.62 -5.82
C VAL A 61 8.41 -20.96 -7.18
N ALA A 62 8.29 -19.63 -7.27
CA ALA A 62 8.31 -18.85 -8.50
C ALA A 62 9.22 -17.61 -8.36
N PRO A 63 10.55 -17.77 -8.19
CA PRO A 63 11.45 -16.65 -7.93
C PRO A 63 11.71 -15.72 -9.12
N ASP A 64 11.40 -16.18 -10.34
CA ASP A 64 11.84 -15.54 -11.59
C ASP A 64 10.82 -14.58 -12.20
N ASN A 65 9.58 -14.57 -11.70
CA ASN A 65 8.52 -13.75 -12.24
C ASN A 65 7.42 -13.48 -11.22
N ASP A 66 7.19 -12.22 -10.87
CA ASP A 66 6.11 -11.80 -9.97
C ASP A 66 4.96 -11.19 -10.75
N ASN A 67 3.75 -11.68 -10.54
CA ASN A 67 2.57 -11.24 -11.27
C ASN A 67 1.27 -11.52 -10.51
N ARG A 68 0.19 -10.85 -10.91
CA ARG A 68 -1.09 -10.91 -10.17
C ARG A 68 -1.81 -12.26 -10.28
N SER A 69 -1.42 -13.14 -11.21
CA SER A 69 -2.04 -14.47 -11.37
C SER A 69 -1.50 -15.51 -10.39
N GLU A 70 -0.46 -15.16 -9.63
CA GLU A 70 0.12 -16.03 -8.62
C GLU A 70 -0.79 -16.21 -7.40
N PRO A 71 -0.57 -17.29 -6.60
CA PRO A 71 -1.41 -17.60 -5.45
C PRO A 71 -1.54 -16.47 -4.41
N TRP A 72 -0.51 -15.62 -4.26
CA TRP A 72 -0.61 -14.47 -3.35
C TRP A 72 -1.62 -13.43 -3.84
N GLY A 73 -1.81 -13.28 -5.15
CA GLY A 73 -2.77 -12.35 -5.75
C GLY A 73 -4.22 -12.74 -5.46
N ALA A 74 -4.48 -14.03 -5.27
CA ALA A 74 -5.79 -14.58 -4.91
C ALA A 74 -6.18 -14.33 -3.44
N LEU A 75 -5.29 -13.79 -2.61
CA LEU A 75 -5.64 -13.38 -1.24
C LEU A 75 -6.56 -12.15 -1.21
N ALA A 76 -6.64 -11.39 -2.32
CA ALA A 76 -7.52 -10.23 -2.40
C ALA A 76 -8.97 -10.68 -2.19
N GLU A 77 -9.62 -10.11 -1.17
CA GLU A 77 -10.90 -10.55 -0.66
C GLU A 77 -11.78 -9.34 -0.35
N ARG A 78 -13.09 -9.47 -0.62
CA ARG A 78 -14.06 -8.38 -0.46
C ARG A 78 -15.27 -8.87 0.32
N GLY A 79 -15.47 -8.31 1.51
CA GLY A 79 -16.64 -8.56 2.32
C GLY A 79 -16.75 -10.00 2.81
N ALA A 80 -15.64 -10.71 2.99
CA ALA A 80 -15.66 -12.07 3.52
C ALA A 80 -16.37 -12.09 4.89
N PRO A 81 -17.37 -12.97 5.09
CA PRO A 81 -18.11 -13.00 6.32
C PRO A 81 -17.23 -13.51 7.46
N ILE A 82 -17.22 -12.78 8.57
CA ILE A 82 -16.63 -13.20 9.83
C ILE A 82 -17.69 -13.11 10.93
N GLU A 83 -17.43 -13.74 12.08
CA GLU A 83 -18.34 -13.65 13.21
C GLU A 83 -18.50 -12.18 13.66
N GLY A 84 -19.71 -11.66 13.51
CA GLY A 84 -20.06 -10.29 13.88
C GLY A 84 -19.72 -9.21 12.85
N GLY A 85 -19.26 -9.57 11.64
CA GLY A 85 -19.09 -8.59 10.56
C GLY A 85 -18.35 -9.08 9.32
N SER A 86 -17.42 -8.28 8.80
CA SER A 86 -16.78 -8.50 7.49
C SER A 86 -15.27 -8.25 7.51
N PHE A 87 -14.59 -8.92 6.58
CA PHE A 87 -13.16 -8.83 6.33
C PHE A 87 -12.90 -8.48 4.86
N ASP A 88 -12.04 -7.48 4.63
CA ASP A 88 -11.51 -7.12 3.33
C ASP A 88 -9.99 -7.24 3.34
N LEU A 89 -9.41 -7.74 2.25
CA LEU A 89 -7.97 -7.73 2.02
C LEU A 89 -7.69 -7.24 0.60
N ALA A 90 -6.81 -6.27 0.47
CA ALA A 90 -6.18 -5.91 -0.79
C ALA A 90 -4.69 -6.21 -0.71
N ILE A 91 -4.16 -6.87 -1.74
CA ILE A 91 -2.74 -7.10 -1.93
C ILE A 91 -2.34 -6.64 -3.32
N ALA A 92 -1.19 -5.99 -3.42
CA ALA A 92 -0.67 -5.50 -4.69
C ALA A 92 0.85 -5.47 -4.67
N ASP A 93 1.45 -5.69 -5.83
CA ASP A 93 2.87 -5.45 -6.05
C ASP A 93 3.18 -3.95 -5.86
N ALA A 94 4.18 -3.64 -5.02
CA ALA A 94 4.58 -2.28 -4.72
C ALA A 94 5.53 -1.67 -5.77
N GLN A 95 6.10 -2.51 -6.64
CA GLN A 95 7.11 -2.17 -7.65
C GLN A 95 6.54 -1.96 -9.06
N GLY A 96 5.22 -1.81 -9.21
CA GLY A 96 4.60 -1.37 -10.48
C GLY A 96 4.81 0.11 -10.84
N ARG A 97 5.62 0.84 -10.06
CA ARG A 97 5.85 2.29 -10.18
C ARG A 97 7.33 2.60 -9.98
N PHE A 98 7.79 3.74 -10.47
CA PHE A 98 9.17 4.19 -10.26
C PHE A 98 9.41 4.57 -8.79
N ASN A 99 10.42 3.99 -8.16
CA ASN A 99 10.78 4.32 -6.78
C ASN A 99 11.55 5.64 -6.72
N VAL A 100 10.94 6.68 -6.14
CA VAL A 100 11.56 8.01 -6.01
C VAL A 100 12.81 7.99 -5.13
N ASN A 101 12.95 7.01 -4.24
CA ASN A 101 14.14 6.89 -3.42
C ASN A 101 15.37 6.40 -4.20
N ALA A 102 15.20 5.92 -5.44
CA ALA A 102 16.32 5.50 -6.29
C ALA A 102 17.27 6.66 -6.63
N VAL A 103 16.79 7.92 -6.65
CA VAL A 103 17.62 9.10 -6.96
C VAL A 103 18.31 9.71 -5.73
N MET A 104 18.17 9.10 -4.55
CA MET A 104 18.89 9.55 -3.35
C MET A 104 20.40 9.47 -3.52
N GLN A 105 20.86 8.42 -4.21
CA GLN A 105 22.26 8.27 -4.61
C GLN A 105 22.42 8.66 -6.09
N PRO A 106 23.65 9.03 -6.53
CA PRO A 106 23.94 9.26 -7.94
C PRO A 106 23.85 7.93 -8.73
N ASP A 107 22.68 7.64 -9.28
CA ASP A 107 22.46 6.54 -10.22
C ASP A 107 22.00 7.12 -11.58
N PRO A 108 22.81 6.97 -12.65
CA PRO A 108 22.44 7.42 -14.00
C PRO A 108 21.16 6.77 -14.52
N VAL A 109 20.90 5.50 -14.21
CA VAL A 109 19.71 4.77 -14.69
C VAL A 109 18.45 5.34 -14.03
N ALA A 110 18.47 5.49 -12.71
CA ALA A 110 17.37 6.12 -11.98
C ALA A 110 17.16 7.58 -12.40
N ALA A 111 18.23 8.35 -12.61
CA ALA A 111 18.14 9.75 -13.05
C ALA A 111 17.52 9.88 -14.45
N GLU A 112 17.91 9.02 -15.39
CA GLU A 112 17.34 8.99 -16.74
C GLU A 112 15.87 8.58 -16.73
N ALA A 113 15.51 7.56 -15.96
CA ALA A 113 14.13 7.10 -15.81
C ALA A 113 13.23 8.19 -15.20
N LEU A 114 13.67 8.84 -14.13
CA LEU A 114 12.93 9.96 -13.53
C LEU A 114 12.84 11.14 -14.51
N GLY A 115 13.90 11.43 -15.27
CA GLY A 115 13.90 12.46 -16.31
C GLY A 115 12.85 12.21 -17.38
N ARG A 116 12.73 10.96 -17.87
CA ARG A 116 11.68 10.55 -18.83
C ARG A 116 10.28 10.71 -18.24
N ILE A 117 10.06 10.30 -17.00
CA ILE A 117 8.77 10.46 -16.30
C ILE A 117 8.42 11.94 -16.13
N ALA A 118 9.37 12.75 -15.68
CA ALA A 118 9.16 14.17 -15.47
C ALA A 118 8.83 14.90 -16.78
N ALA A 119 9.58 14.61 -17.85
CA ALA A 119 9.31 15.14 -19.19
C ALA A 119 7.93 14.72 -19.71
N ALA A 120 7.56 13.44 -19.54
CA ALA A 120 6.25 12.95 -19.94
C ALA A 120 5.12 13.68 -19.20
N VAL A 121 5.30 14.04 -17.93
CA VAL A 121 4.32 14.78 -17.11
C VAL A 121 4.35 16.30 -17.39
N GLY A 122 5.24 16.76 -18.27
CA GLY A 122 5.37 18.18 -18.62
C GLY A 122 6.06 19.00 -17.53
N MET A 123 6.91 18.38 -16.72
CA MET A 123 7.77 19.11 -15.79
C MET A 123 8.94 19.74 -16.54
N THR A 124 9.33 20.96 -16.17
CA THR A 124 10.53 21.60 -16.69
C THR A 124 11.79 20.95 -16.11
N PRO A 125 12.96 21.06 -16.78
CA PRO A 125 14.22 20.59 -16.21
C PRO A 125 14.51 21.16 -14.82
N GLU A 126 14.18 22.43 -14.58
CA GLU A 126 14.34 23.09 -13.28
C GLU A 126 13.43 22.48 -12.21
N GLN A 127 12.18 22.15 -12.56
CA GLN A 127 11.26 21.46 -11.65
C GLN A 127 11.81 20.07 -11.28
N THR A 128 12.34 19.33 -12.25
CA THR A 128 12.95 18.01 -12.03
C THR A 128 14.17 18.09 -11.11
N VAL A 129 15.08 19.04 -11.35
CA VAL A 129 16.26 19.24 -10.50
C VAL A 129 15.84 19.61 -9.08
N ARG A 130 14.85 20.50 -8.90
CA ARG A 130 14.32 20.84 -7.57
C ARG A 130 13.68 19.64 -6.87
N ALA A 131 12.96 18.81 -7.61
CA ALA A 131 12.35 17.60 -7.05
C ALA A 131 13.42 16.61 -6.55
N VAL A 132 14.47 16.35 -7.35
CA VAL A 132 15.59 15.48 -6.94
C VAL A 132 16.30 16.04 -5.71
N ALA A 133 16.57 17.36 -5.69
CA ALA A 133 17.19 18.01 -4.55
C ALA A 133 16.33 17.89 -3.28
N ALA A 134 15.01 18.06 -3.40
CA ALA A 134 14.08 17.93 -2.28
C ALA A 134 13.99 16.49 -1.76
N ILE A 135 13.98 15.49 -2.64
CA ILE A 135 14.02 14.06 -2.26
C ILE A 135 15.29 13.78 -1.45
N ARG A 136 16.46 14.23 -1.94
CA ARG A 136 17.73 14.05 -1.24
C ARG A 136 17.78 14.75 0.12
N ALA A 137 17.20 15.95 0.21
CA ALA A 137 17.16 16.72 1.46
C ALA A 137 16.20 16.12 2.49
N ALA A 138 15.07 15.55 2.06
CA ALA A 138 14.09 14.92 2.94
C ALA A 138 14.56 13.56 3.48
N GLY A 139 15.50 12.90 2.79
CA GLY A 139 15.88 11.51 3.05
C GLY A 139 14.88 10.52 2.45
N PRO A 140 14.98 9.22 2.81
CA PRO A 140 14.11 8.18 2.26
C PRO A 140 12.64 8.50 2.53
N LEU A 141 11.88 8.72 1.45
CA LEU A 141 10.47 8.98 1.53
C LEU A 141 9.70 7.68 1.78
N THR A 142 8.66 7.75 2.59
CA THR A 142 7.69 6.65 2.78
C THR A 142 6.39 6.89 2.02
N ASP A 143 6.20 8.11 1.53
CA ASP A 143 5.03 8.57 0.80
C ASP A 143 5.45 9.62 -0.25
N ILE A 144 4.75 9.66 -1.39
CA ILE A 144 4.96 10.67 -2.45
C ILE A 144 4.19 11.97 -2.20
N ARG A 145 3.23 12.01 -1.27
CA ARG A 145 2.46 13.23 -0.92
C ARG A 145 3.33 14.49 -0.72
N PRO A 146 4.51 14.42 -0.05
CA PRO A 146 5.38 15.59 0.10
C PRO A 146 5.84 16.20 -1.22
N LEU A 147 5.91 15.43 -2.32
CA LEU A 147 6.29 15.95 -3.64
C LEU A 147 5.28 16.96 -4.20
N GLY A 148 4.03 16.94 -3.72
CA GLY A 148 3.02 17.95 -4.08
C GLY A 148 3.40 19.37 -3.62
N ALA A 149 4.25 19.50 -2.59
CA ALA A 149 4.70 20.80 -2.08
C ALA A 149 5.72 21.51 -2.99
N LEU A 150 6.17 20.86 -4.08
CA LEU A 150 7.19 21.39 -5.00
C LEU A 150 6.67 22.45 -5.99
N GLY A 151 5.45 22.95 -5.80
CA GLY A 151 4.82 23.91 -6.70
C GLY A 151 4.43 23.30 -8.06
N LEU A 152 4.15 22.00 -8.08
CA LEU A 152 3.65 21.30 -9.27
C LEU A 152 2.15 21.60 -9.46
N ALA A 153 1.71 21.68 -10.72
CA ALA A 153 0.30 21.84 -11.02
C ALA A 153 -0.51 20.60 -10.55
N PRO A 154 -1.78 20.74 -10.15
CA PRO A 154 -2.59 19.61 -9.69
C PRO A 154 -2.66 18.44 -10.68
N ALA A 155 -2.70 18.73 -11.98
CA ALA A 155 -2.67 17.72 -13.03
C ALA A 155 -1.33 16.94 -13.07
N GLN A 156 -0.20 17.61 -12.82
CA GLN A 156 1.10 16.96 -12.73
C GLN A 156 1.16 16.04 -11.52
N VAL A 157 0.71 16.51 -10.35
CA VAL A 157 0.68 15.72 -9.11
C VAL A 157 -0.22 14.48 -9.27
N ALA A 158 -1.40 14.63 -9.89
CA ALA A 158 -2.31 13.52 -10.14
C ALA A 158 -1.65 12.45 -11.03
N ARG A 159 -0.95 12.86 -12.10
CA ARG A 159 -0.28 11.92 -12.99
C ARG A 159 0.93 11.27 -12.34
N LEU A 160 1.75 12.02 -11.60
CA LEU A 160 2.87 11.47 -10.81
C LEU A 160 2.39 10.44 -9.78
N SER A 161 1.20 10.63 -9.20
CA SER A 161 0.63 9.67 -8.24
C SER A 161 0.38 8.29 -8.86
N GLY A 162 0.15 8.23 -10.17
CA GLY A 162 0.05 6.98 -10.92
C GLY A 162 1.40 6.32 -11.25
N LEU A 163 2.46 7.12 -11.37
CA LEU A 163 3.76 6.72 -11.92
C LEU A 163 4.85 6.50 -10.87
N LEU A 164 4.72 7.12 -9.69
CA LEU A 164 5.74 7.16 -8.66
C LEU A 164 5.33 6.36 -7.41
N THR A 165 6.30 5.74 -6.77
CA THR A 165 6.19 5.12 -5.45
C THR A 165 7.37 5.51 -4.56
N ALA A 166 7.25 5.32 -3.25
CA ALA A 166 8.31 5.60 -2.29
C ALA A 166 8.56 4.33 -1.47
N LEU A 167 9.63 3.61 -1.81
CA LEU A 167 9.96 2.31 -1.23
C LEU A 167 11.29 2.37 -0.48
N PRO A 168 11.44 1.65 0.65
CA PRO A 168 12.62 1.75 1.52
C PRO A 168 13.88 1.08 0.95
N TYR A 169 13.74 0.27 -0.11
CA TYR A 169 14.86 -0.43 -0.75
C TYR A 169 14.95 -0.07 -2.22
N ASP A 170 16.14 -0.24 -2.79
CA ASP A 170 16.31 -0.18 -4.22
C ASP A 170 15.48 -1.28 -4.91
N SER A 171 14.89 -0.93 -6.04
CA SER A 171 13.87 -1.75 -6.70
C SER A 171 13.74 -1.40 -8.17
N LYS A 172 13.68 -2.43 -9.01
CA LYS A 172 13.31 -2.30 -10.42
C LYS A 172 11.80 -2.17 -10.56
N ILE A 173 11.35 -1.54 -11.65
CA ILE A 173 9.93 -1.50 -12.01
C ILE A 173 9.52 -2.87 -12.56
N ASN A 174 8.57 -3.54 -11.93
CA ASN A 174 8.02 -4.79 -12.44
C ASN A 174 7.04 -4.52 -13.58
N LEU A 175 7.36 -5.02 -14.77
CA LEU A 175 6.53 -4.86 -15.97
C LEU A 175 5.14 -5.53 -15.82
N ASN A 176 5.04 -6.60 -15.04
CA ASN A 176 3.75 -7.26 -14.77
C ASN A 176 2.84 -6.45 -13.84
N ALA A 177 3.39 -5.51 -13.09
CA ALA A 177 2.64 -4.62 -12.20
C ALA A 177 2.50 -3.18 -12.74
N ALA A 178 3.32 -2.79 -13.73
CA ALA A 178 3.36 -1.45 -14.28
C ALA A 178 2.10 -1.11 -15.11
N SER A 179 1.68 0.16 -15.05
CA SER A 179 0.61 0.67 -15.89
C SER A 179 1.07 0.82 -17.34
N GLU A 180 0.13 0.82 -18.29
CA GLU A 180 0.42 1.09 -19.71
C GLU A 180 1.15 2.43 -19.90
N ASP A 181 0.74 3.46 -19.15
CA ASP A 181 1.35 4.80 -19.21
C ASP A 181 2.83 4.76 -18.80
N LEU A 182 3.15 4.08 -17.69
CA LEU A 182 4.55 3.92 -17.26
C LEU A 182 5.36 3.08 -18.25
N LEU A 183 4.79 2.00 -18.78
CA LEU A 183 5.43 1.17 -19.79
C LEU A 183 5.75 1.99 -21.06
N GLY A 184 4.84 2.86 -21.50
CA GLY A 184 5.06 3.74 -22.65
C GLY A 184 6.22 4.72 -22.42
N ILE A 185 6.33 5.28 -21.22
CA ILE A 185 7.43 6.16 -20.83
C ILE A 185 8.77 5.41 -20.79
N MET A 186 8.78 4.21 -20.19
CA MET A 186 10.01 3.44 -20.01
C MET A 186 10.53 2.84 -21.31
N THR A 187 9.64 2.39 -22.19
CA THR A 187 10.02 1.87 -23.52
C THR A 187 10.34 2.97 -24.51
N GLY A 188 9.78 4.18 -24.32
CA GLY A 188 9.81 5.23 -25.35
C GLY A 188 8.91 4.91 -26.56
N ASP A 189 8.12 3.83 -26.50
CA ASP A 189 7.23 3.37 -27.55
C ASP A 189 5.84 2.99 -26.97
N PRO A 190 4.82 3.85 -27.13
CA PRO A 190 3.45 3.56 -26.71
C PRO A 190 2.86 2.28 -27.34
N MET A 191 3.31 1.90 -28.54
CA MET A 191 2.84 0.67 -29.18
C MET A 191 3.47 -0.57 -28.57
N ALA A 192 4.76 -0.52 -28.17
CA ALA A 192 5.38 -1.55 -27.35
C ALA A 192 4.62 -1.75 -26.02
N ALA A 193 4.28 -0.66 -25.34
CA ALA A 193 3.51 -0.72 -24.09
C ALA A 193 2.15 -1.42 -24.27
N ARG A 194 1.41 -1.07 -25.33
CA ARG A 194 0.15 -1.73 -25.68
C ARG A 194 0.31 -3.22 -25.98
N ARG A 195 1.37 -3.61 -26.69
CA ARG A 195 1.66 -5.03 -26.97
C ARG A 195 1.96 -5.81 -25.69
N ILE A 196 2.74 -5.23 -24.77
CA ILE A 196 3.02 -5.82 -23.45
C ILE A 196 1.71 -6.03 -22.67
N VAL A 197 0.88 -4.98 -22.58
CA VAL A 197 -0.38 -5.03 -21.82
C VAL A 197 -1.36 -6.02 -22.45
N ALA A 198 -1.54 -6.00 -23.78
CA ALA A 198 -2.42 -6.94 -24.45
C ALA A 198 -2.01 -8.41 -24.23
N LEU A 199 -0.70 -8.68 -24.20
CA LEU A 199 -0.20 -10.01 -23.90
C LEU A 199 -0.45 -10.39 -22.43
N ARG A 200 -0.13 -9.48 -21.50
CA ARG A 200 -0.41 -9.63 -20.07
C ARG A 200 -1.89 -9.92 -19.80
N ASP A 201 -2.80 -9.18 -20.44
CA ASP A 201 -4.24 -9.34 -20.23
C ASP A 201 -4.75 -10.68 -20.81
N ARG A 202 -4.12 -11.17 -21.88
CA ARG A 202 -4.48 -12.43 -22.52
C ARG A 202 -4.05 -13.66 -21.70
N GLN A 203 -2.84 -13.66 -21.14
CA GLN A 203 -2.26 -14.84 -20.49
C GLN A 203 -2.00 -14.68 -18.98
N GLY A 204 -2.23 -13.49 -18.42
CA GLY A 204 -2.07 -13.15 -17.01
C GLY A 204 -0.76 -12.41 -16.68
N TYR A 205 0.31 -12.65 -17.43
CA TYR A 205 1.64 -12.08 -17.20
C TYR A 205 2.47 -12.05 -18.49
N VAL A 206 3.65 -11.44 -18.44
CA VAL A 206 4.68 -11.50 -19.49
C VAL A 206 5.98 -12.06 -18.94
N THR A 207 6.72 -12.76 -19.79
CA THR A 207 8.06 -13.29 -19.54
C THR A 207 9.11 -12.57 -20.40
N ALA A 208 10.39 -12.83 -20.17
CA ALA A 208 11.45 -12.29 -21.02
C ALA A 208 11.36 -12.85 -22.46
N ALA A 209 10.95 -14.11 -22.62
CA ALA A 209 10.75 -14.74 -23.93
C ALA A 209 9.58 -14.09 -24.69
N ASP A 210 8.51 -13.75 -23.97
CA ASP A 210 7.36 -13.04 -24.53
C ASP A 210 7.76 -11.67 -25.08
N LEU A 211 8.53 -10.89 -24.31
CA LEU A 211 9.02 -9.58 -24.74
C LEU A 211 9.87 -9.69 -26.02
N ALA A 212 10.75 -10.69 -26.09
CA ALA A 212 11.53 -10.97 -27.30
C ALA A 212 10.64 -11.35 -28.49
N SER A 213 9.57 -12.11 -28.27
CA SER A 213 8.65 -12.52 -29.34
C SER A 213 7.85 -11.37 -29.96
N ILE A 214 7.63 -10.29 -29.21
CA ILE A 214 6.95 -9.07 -29.68
C ILE A 214 7.93 -7.96 -30.09
N ASP A 215 9.23 -8.27 -30.19
CA ASP A 215 10.31 -7.35 -30.53
C ASP A 215 10.38 -6.13 -29.58
N VAL A 216 10.27 -6.40 -28.27
CA VAL A 216 10.41 -5.39 -27.23
C VAL A 216 11.60 -5.72 -26.34
N ALA A 217 12.60 -4.85 -26.34
CA ALA A 217 13.72 -4.93 -25.41
C ALA A 217 13.27 -4.50 -24.00
N MET A 218 13.77 -5.20 -22.97
CA MET A 218 13.49 -4.83 -21.57
C MET A 218 14.14 -3.48 -21.25
N PRO A 219 13.37 -2.44 -20.87
CA PRO A 219 13.95 -1.14 -20.56
C PRO A 219 14.86 -1.17 -19.33
N GLN A 220 15.86 -0.29 -19.31
CA GLN A 220 16.73 -0.12 -18.15
C GLN A 220 15.92 0.27 -16.91
N GLY A 221 16.31 -0.24 -15.74
CA GLY A 221 15.58 -0.02 -14.48
C GLY A 221 14.26 -0.81 -14.35
N THR A 222 13.95 -1.69 -15.29
CA THR A 222 12.77 -2.57 -15.23
C THR A 222 13.16 -4.04 -15.03
N GLY A 223 12.19 -4.86 -14.65
CA GLY A 223 12.35 -6.30 -14.46
C GLY A 223 11.00 -7.01 -14.44
N LEU A 224 11.04 -8.30 -14.14
CA LEU A 224 9.85 -9.17 -14.02
C LEU A 224 9.61 -9.63 -12.58
N THR A 225 10.47 -9.24 -11.65
CA THR A 225 10.42 -9.66 -10.25
C THR A 225 10.26 -8.48 -9.31
N SER A 226 9.70 -8.76 -8.14
CA SER A 226 9.38 -7.85 -7.07
C SER A 226 9.72 -8.45 -5.73
N ASN A 227 10.27 -7.65 -4.82
CA ASN A 227 10.51 -8.02 -3.44
C ASN A 227 9.60 -7.24 -2.48
N LEU A 228 8.77 -6.32 -2.97
CA LEU A 228 7.98 -5.45 -2.13
C LEU A 228 6.50 -5.52 -2.50
N PHE A 229 5.66 -5.74 -1.50
CA PHE A 229 4.23 -5.94 -1.67
C PHE A 229 3.45 -5.15 -0.64
N TRP A 230 2.43 -4.44 -1.09
CA TRP A 230 1.48 -3.79 -0.22
C TRP A 230 0.37 -4.75 0.17
N VAL A 231 0.02 -4.74 1.45
CA VAL A 231 -1.14 -5.44 1.99
C VAL A 231 -1.98 -4.46 2.78
N ARG A 232 -3.27 -4.44 2.53
CA ARG A 232 -4.22 -3.61 3.26
C ARG A 232 -5.39 -4.46 3.70
N THR A 233 -5.63 -4.51 4.99
CA THR A 233 -6.72 -5.28 5.59
C THR A 233 -7.69 -4.35 6.29
N ARG A 234 -8.99 -4.58 6.12
CA ARG A 234 -10.03 -3.92 6.92
C ARG A 234 -10.92 -4.98 7.54
N VAL A 235 -11.24 -4.76 8.81
CA VAL A 235 -12.17 -5.60 9.56
C VAL A 235 -13.22 -4.72 10.18
N ARG A 236 -14.49 -5.05 9.96
CA ARG A 236 -15.63 -4.40 10.60
C ARG A 236 -16.34 -5.42 11.47
N ILE A 237 -16.56 -5.11 12.74
CA ILE A 237 -17.35 -5.90 13.69
C ILE A 237 -18.32 -4.93 14.37
N GLY A 238 -19.62 -5.14 14.16
CA GLY A 238 -20.62 -4.13 14.52
C GLY A 238 -20.29 -2.76 13.91
N ASP A 239 -20.20 -1.74 14.75
CA ASP A 239 -19.81 -0.37 14.34
C ASP A 239 -18.30 -0.13 14.36
N THR A 240 -17.52 -1.10 14.87
CA THR A 240 -16.08 -0.97 15.04
C THR A 240 -15.35 -1.37 13.76
N SER A 241 -14.53 -0.46 13.22
CA SER A 241 -13.70 -0.72 12.03
C SER A 241 -12.21 -0.58 12.37
N GLN A 242 -11.42 -1.60 12.04
CA GLN A 242 -9.96 -1.57 12.13
C GLN A 242 -9.36 -1.74 10.74
N GLN A 243 -8.35 -0.92 10.43
CA GLN A 243 -7.66 -0.97 9.15
C GLN A 243 -6.14 -0.92 9.37
N ILE A 244 -5.45 -1.89 8.78
CA ILE A 244 -3.99 -2.01 8.79
C ILE A 244 -3.51 -1.97 7.34
N THR A 245 -2.46 -1.20 7.08
CA THR A 245 -1.73 -1.20 5.82
C THR A 245 -0.28 -1.55 6.12
N SER A 246 0.29 -2.47 5.34
CA SER A 246 1.61 -3.02 5.58
C SER A 246 2.37 -3.12 4.28
N LEU A 247 3.67 -2.82 4.36
CA LEU A 247 4.63 -3.10 3.31
C LEU A 247 5.41 -4.34 3.71
N ILE A 248 5.36 -5.37 2.88
CA ILE A 248 6.07 -6.64 3.10
C ILE A 248 7.26 -6.67 2.15
N ALA A 249 8.44 -7.00 2.69
CA ALA A 249 9.64 -7.26 1.92
C ALA A 249 9.99 -8.74 1.90
N ARG A 250 10.27 -9.29 0.73
CA ARG A 250 10.88 -10.59 0.52
C ARG A 250 12.40 -10.43 0.49
N LYS A 251 13.13 -11.36 1.11
CA LYS A 251 14.58 -11.39 1.15
C LYS A 251 15.09 -12.81 1.28
N ASP A 252 16.34 -13.04 0.91
CA ASP A 252 17.03 -14.27 1.26
C ASP A 252 17.29 -14.29 2.79
N ASP A 253 17.17 -15.46 3.40
CA ASP A 253 17.41 -15.64 4.84
C ASP A 253 18.88 -15.87 5.20
N GLY A 254 19.77 -15.90 4.19
CA GLY A 254 21.21 -16.13 4.35
C GLY A 254 21.60 -17.60 4.54
N MET A 255 20.64 -18.52 4.63
CA MET A 255 20.84 -19.97 4.78
C MET A 255 20.35 -20.76 3.55
N GLY A 256 20.11 -20.06 2.44
CA GLY A 256 19.57 -20.65 1.20
C GLY A 256 18.04 -20.73 1.16
N GLY A 257 17.34 -20.19 2.16
CA GLY A 257 15.89 -20.07 2.18
C GLY A 257 15.41 -18.66 1.87
N LYS A 258 14.09 -18.52 1.76
CA LYS A 258 13.39 -17.26 1.50
C LYS A 258 12.64 -16.82 2.75
N ALA A 259 12.69 -15.53 3.05
CA ALA A 259 11.95 -14.89 4.11
C ALA A 259 11.05 -13.78 3.54
N ALA A 260 9.92 -13.55 4.21
CA ALA A 260 9.10 -12.37 4.01
C ALA A 260 8.84 -11.72 5.37
N ALA A 261 8.92 -10.40 5.45
CA ALA A 261 8.74 -9.67 6.69
C ALA A 261 8.07 -8.32 6.44
N VAL A 262 7.29 -7.86 7.43
CA VAL A 262 6.69 -6.52 7.41
C VAL A 262 7.79 -5.50 7.69
N VAL A 263 8.02 -4.60 6.75
CA VAL A 263 9.04 -3.53 6.82
C VAL A 263 8.43 -2.15 7.03
N GLY A 264 7.11 -2.03 6.90
CA GLY A 264 6.37 -0.81 7.24
C GLY A 264 4.94 -1.16 7.61
N ARG A 265 4.36 -0.42 8.57
CA ARG A 265 2.98 -0.59 9.00
C ARG A 265 2.33 0.75 9.34
N TRP A 266 1.11 0.94 8.87
CA TRP A 266 0.31 2.15 9.03
C TRP A 266 -1.11 1.79 9.47
N MET A 267 -1.71 2.66 10.27
CA MET A 267 -3.07 2.49 10.81
C MET A 267 -4.01 3.54 10.24
N GLY A 268 -5.21 3.12 9.83
CA GLY A 268 -6.27 4.04 9.38
C GLY A 268 -5.83 4.95 8.23
N ALA A 269 -5.99 6.27 8.41
CA ALA A 269 -5.74 7.29 7.39
C ALA A 269 -4.26 7.64 7.17
N SER A 270 -3.35 7.09 7.98
CA SER A 270 -1.91 7.32 7.83
C SER A 270 -1.29 6.52 6.68
N ALA A 271 -2.03 5.59 6.08
CA ALA A 271 -1.56 4.73 5.00
C ALA A 271 -1.01 5.54 3.81
N PRO A 272 0.10 5.10 3.20
CA PRO A 272 0.64 5.75 2.02
C PRO A 272 -0.33 5.72 0.85
N VAL A 273 -0.39 6.79 0.05
CA VAL A 273 -1.34 6.90 -1.08
C VAL A 273 -1.07 5.87 -2.19
N GLN A 274 0.12 5.29 -2.21
CA GLN A 274 0.56 4.30 -3.19
C GLN A 274 0.11 2.87 -2.83
N ALA A 275 -0.34 2.64 -1.59
CA ALA A 275 -0.94 1.39 -1.15
C ALA A 275 -2.27 1.14 -1.89
N PRO A 276 -2.65 -0.12 -2.13
CA PRO A 276 -3.87 -0.44 -2.85
C PRO A 276 -5.10 0.07 -2.09
N ALA A 277 -6.11 0.46 -2.85
CA ALA A 277 -7.45 0.66 -2.30
C ALA A 277 -8.01 -0.67 -1.81
N LEU A 278 -8.83 -0.61 -0.76
CA LEU A 278 -9.65 -1.75 -0.39
C LEU A 278 -10.79 -1.90 -1.41
N PRO A 279 -11.20 -3.14 -1.72
CA PRO A 279 -12.32 -3.41 -2.62
C PRO A 279 -13.68 -2.95 -2.04
#